data_AF-A0A2S2QLX2-F1
#
_entry.id   AF-A0A2S2QLX2-F1
#
_cell.length_a   1.000
_cell.length_b   1.000
_cell.length_c   1.000
_cell.angle_alpha   90.00
_cell.angle_beta   90.00
_cell.angle_gamma   90.00
#
_symmetry.space_group_name_H-M   'P 1'
#
loop_
_entity.id
_entity.type
_entity.pdbx_description
1 polymer ?
#
loop_
_entity_poly.entity_id
_entity_poly.type
_entity_poly.pdbx_seq_one_letter_code
_entity_poly.pdbx_strand_id
1 'polypeptide(L)'
;MKCKMFVLKNAEELNQLFMRNKDMSMLLDEKDRNILHEFINELQITKDNCLSLLKTFLTLQEHNYSIEIIWLLHTKQIINFAEFIKCYQWDLDHIVKTLLIISESNDKLNQTILTDLLTSLLILLSGEPNHQFDQHIRIIQTFLKQSSLMILRKPETWVYLKNLQFSPFLIKSTIHKVFKVVLKNMLMADIDFHLDVAYEQYRLYKTPDPVHNMLLMILDELDVDVLYSLINNVVTLDAQKANWKMILSLITTFVKKKSYHSHILKLKLEELFNQTLCSSSTNKDFLKCKATLLIFRHCCLEIGLWSEYSRWYSSYKPNVDTAKVFYSLLTELLPNDLPAALAAHTNVQPKLTESCCNIQTEYVNKAQAQLTKINNGQDFMGLFKDYDDCQNRHEADIVKVLDSFKSTGQIMRVVLEAFVFRNKYFVGTFLKTLMDSKLVDDQLRNSFIEKLYSMNKIPKNVYNKWKQQQKSIYF
;
A
#
# COMPACT_ATOMS: atom_id res chain seq x y z
N MET A 1 42.29 -15.32 41.05
CA MET A 1 42.35 -14.35 42.16
C MET A 1 42.26 -12.89 41.66
N LYS A 2 43.05 -12.47 40.66
CA LYS A 2 43.01 -11.10 40.08
C LYS A 2 41.62 -10.63 39.60
N CYS A 3 40.89 -11.45 38.82
CA CYS A 3 39.57 -11.05 38.31
C CYS A 3 38.48 -10.95 39.41
N LYS A 4 38.50 -11.84 40.42
CA LYS A 4 37.62 -11.71 41.60
C LYS A 4 37.86 -10.40 42.34
N MET A 5 39.14 -10.02 42.51
CA MET A 5 39.52 -8.72 43.09
C MET A 5 39.10 -7.54 42.22
N PHE A 6 39.21 -7.63 40.89
CA PHE A 6 38.80 -6.56 39.98
C PHE A 6 37.29 -6.34 40.00
N VAL A 7 36.49 -7.41 39.86
CA VAL A 7 35.02 -7.33 39.94
C VAL A 7 34.58 -6.76 41.28
N LEU A 8 35.20 -7.18 42.40
CA LEU A 8 34.90 -6.62 43.73
C LEU A 8 35.34 -5.16 43.87
N LYS A 9 36.47 -4.77 43.28
CA LYS A 9 36.99 -3.39 43.33
C LYS A 9 36.17 -2.43 42.48
N ASN A 10 35.59 -2.92 41.39
CA ASN A 10 34.77 -2.11 40.48
C ASN A 10 33.27 -2.36 40.66
N ALA A 11 32.87 -3.20 41.63
CA ALA A 11 31.46 -3.53 41.88
C ALA A 11 30.63 -2.29 42.18
N GLU A 12 31.21 -1.31 42.89
CA GLU A 12 30.53 -0.06 43.23
C GLU A 12 30.34 0.83 42.00
N GLU A 13 31.35 0.95 41.15
CA GLU A 13 31.27 1.73 39.91
C GLU A 13 30.31 1.09 38.90
N LEU A 14 30.32 -0.24 38.78
CA LEU A 14 29.32 -1.00 38.03
C LEU A 14 27.93 -0.78 38.61
N ASN A 15 27.75 -0.87 39.92
CA ASN A 15 26.45 -0.65 40.56
C ASN A 15 25.94 0.77 40.24
N GLN A 16 26.79 1.78 40.34
CA GLN A 16 26.43 3.14 39.96
C GLN A 16 26.07 3.25 38.48
N LEU A 17 26.82 2.60 37.58
CA LEU A 17 26.52 2.57 36.15
C LEU A 17 25.13 1.97 35.88
N PHE A 18 24.82 0.82 36.47
CA PHE A 18 23.50 0.18 36.33
C PHE A 18 22.39 1.03 36.95
N MET A 19 22.65 1.66 38.10
CA MET A 19 21.69 2.54 38.77
C MET A 19 21.42 3.83 37.98
N ARG A 20 22.40 4.37 37.26
CA ARG A 20 22.23 5.51 36.33
C ARG A 20 21.44 5.11 35.09
N ASN A 21 21.67 3.89 34.58
CA ASN A 21 21.12 3.40 33.31
C ASN A 21 20.02 2.35 33.52
N LYS A 22 19.03 2.70 34.36
CA LYS A 22 17.88 1.83 34.65
C LYS A 22 16.82 1.83 33.56
N ASP A 23 16.71 2.93 32.80
CA ASP A 23 15.76 3.02 31.70
C ASP A 23 16.26 2.17 30.53
N MET A 24 15.53 1.08 30.27
CA MET A 24 15.86 0.11 29.24
C MET A 24 15.90 0.73 27.83
N SER A 25 15.10 1.78 27.60
CA SER A 25 14.97 2.46 26.31
C SER A 25 16.03 3.53 26.06
N MET A 26 16.80 3.89 27.09
CA MET A 26 17.86 4.90 27.00
C MET A 26 19.21 4.23 26.76
N LEU A 27 19.95 4.74 25.79
CA LEU A 27 21.32 4.34 25.52
C LEU A 27 22.28 4.95 26.56
N LEU A 28 23.45 4.32 26.71
CA LEU A 28 24.50 4.79 27.61
C LEU A 28 25.09 6.11 27.10
N ASP A 29 25.46 6.97 28.03
CA ASP A 29 26.36 8.08 27.69
C ASP A 29 27.76 7.55 27.34
N GLU A 30 28.60 8.42 26.76
CA GLU A 30 29.93 8.01 26.30
C GLU A 30 30.84 7.54 27.46
N LYS A 31 30.67 8.12 28.65
CA LYS A 31 31.47 7.78 29.82
C LYS A 31 31.10 6.37 30.33
N ASP A 32 29.81 6.12 30.52
CA ASP A 32 29.30 4.83 30.99
C ASP A 32 29.54 3.73 29.95
N ARG A 33 29.46 4.05 28.64
CA ARG A 33 29.84 3.12 27.56
C ARG A 33 31.31 2.72 27.66
N ASN A 34 32.22 3.65 27.90
CA ASN A 34 33.65 3.38 28.03
C ASN A 34 33.95 2.50 29.26
N ILE A 35 33.37 2.82 30.43
CA ILE A 35 33.49 2.03 31.66
C ILE A 35 33.05 0.58 31.41
N LEU A 36 31.90 0.39 30.75
CA LEU A 36 31.39 -0.93 30.46
C LEU A 36 32.28 -1.70 29.46
N HIS A 37 32.83 -1.03 28.45
CA HIS A 37 33.75 -1.66 27.51
C HIS A 37 35.04 -2.14 28.17
N GLU A 38 35.65 -1.32 29.04
CA GLU A 38 36.84 -1.71 29.81
C GLU A 38 36.53 -2.95 30.66
N PHE A 39 35.41 -2.93 31.38
CA PHE A 39 34.98 -4.05 32.20
C PHE A 39 34.76 -5.34 31.38
N ILE A 40 34.08 -5.26 30.24
CA ILE A 40 33.82 -6.41 29.37
C ILE A 40 35.13 -6.99 28.79
N ASN A 41 36.06 -6.12 28.38
CA ASN A 41 37.35 -6.56 27.86
C ASN A 41 38.15 -7.34 28.92
N GLU A 42 38.13 -6.89 30.17
CA GLU A 42 38.77 -7.60 31.28
C GLU A 42 38.13 -8.97 31.57
N LEU A 43 36.80 -9.06 31.50
CA LEU A 43 36.08 -10.32 31.67
C LEU A 43 36.46 -11.35 30.60
N GLN A 44 36.62 -10.94 29.34
CA GLN A 44 37.02 -11.83 28.24
C GLN A 44 38.42 -12.42 28.42
N ILE A 45 39.32 -11.71 29.10
CA ILE A 45 40.69 -12.17 29.37
C ILE A 45 40.72 -13.28 30.46
N THR A 46 39.69 -13.38 31.31
CA THR A 46 39.73 -14.22 32.52
C THR A 46 38.63 -15.30 32.52
N LYS A 47 38.98 -16.44 31.93
CA LYS A 47 38.04 -17.30 31.20
C LYS A 47 37.20 -18.34 31.98
N ASP A 48 36.86 -18.18 33.26
CA ASP A 48 35.88 -19.12 33.91
C ASP A 48 35.22 -18.64 35.21
N ASN A 49 35.95 -17.98 36.12
CA ASN A 49 35.43 -17.68 37.48
C ASN A 49 34.62 -16.37 37.62
N CYS A 50 34.60 -15.50 36.60
CA CYS A 50 33.98 -14.19 36.67
C CYS A 50 32.56 -14.14 36.06
N LEU A 51 32.20 -15.17 35.29
CA LEU A 51 30.89 -15.28 34.66
C LEU A 51 29.77 -15.58 35.68
N SER A 52 30.07 -16.41 36.70
CA SER A 52 29.16 -16.66 37.82
C SER A 52 28.93 -15.41 38.67
N LEU A 53 30.00 -14.64 38.95
CA LEU A 53 29.90 -13.37 39.67
C LEU A 53 29.10 -12.31 38.89
N LEU A 54 29.32 -12.21 37.58
CA LEU A 54 28.53 -11.31 36.74
C LEU A 54 27.05 -11.71 36.74
N LYS A 55 26.75 -13.01 36.63
CA LYS A 55 25.37 -13.52 36.72
C LYS A 55 24.74 -13.15 38.08
N THR A 56 25.45 -13.36 39.19
CA THR A 56 24.99 -12.93 40.52
C THR A 56 24.79 -11.41 40.59
N PHE A 57 25.71 -10.62 40.03
CA PHE A 57 25.60 -9.17 40.04
C PHE A 57 24.39 -8.67 39.26
N LEU A 58 24.15 -9.22 38.07
CA LEU A 58 22.96 -8.92 37.28
C LEU A 58 21.68 -9.29 38.06
N THR A 59 21.61 -10.48 38.67
CA THR A 59 20.43 -10.86 39.47
C THR A 59 20.12 -9.89 40.62
N LEU A 60 21.11 -9.17 41.15
CA LEU A 60 20.92 -8.22 42.25
C LEU A 60 20.33 -6.87 41.83
N GLN A 61 20.34 -6.54 40.53
CA GLN A 61 19.88 -5.22 40.03
C GLN A 61 18.39 -5.19 39.68
N GLU A 62 17.61 -6.18 40.11
CA GLU A 62 16.15 -6.25 39.91
C GLU A 62 15.70 -6.00 38.46
N HIS A 63 16.48 -6.49 37.49
CA HIS A 63 16.08 -6.48 36.07
C HIS A 63 16.01 -5.10 35.38
N ASN A 64 16.56 -4.04 35.98
CA ASN A 64 16.53 -2.67 35.42
C ASN A 64 17.88 -2.27 34.82
N TYR A 65 18.09 -2.56 33.54
CA TYR A 65 19.30 -2.16 32.81
C TYR A 65 18.98 -1.72 31.39
N SER A 66 19.74 -0.74 30.89
CA SER A 66 19.72 -0.32 29.48
C SER A 66 19.88 -1.50 28.52
N ILE A 67 19.11 -1.48 27.43
CA ILE A 67 19.22 -2.45 26.33
C ILE A 67 20.63 -2.51 25.73
N GLU A 68 21.37 -1.40 25.77
CA GLU A 68 22.74 -1.33 25.24
C GLU A 68 23.69 -2.24 26.02
N ILE A 69 23.51 -2.32 27.34
CA ILE A 69 24.32 -3.21 28.20
C ILE A 69 24.10 -4.67 27.79
N ILE A 70 22.85 -5.04 27.54
CA ILE A 70 22.46 -6.39 27.16
C ILE A 70 22.99 -6.73 25.77
N TRP A 71 22.89 -5.80 24.84
CA TRP A 71 23.46 -5.93 23.51
C TRP A 71 24.98 -6.09 23.54
N LEU A 72 25.69 -5.34 24.39
CA LEU A 72 27.14 -5.47 24.55
C LEU A 72 27.52 -6.84 25.14
N LEU A 73 26.80 -7.34 26.15
CA LEU A 73 27.03 -8.68 26.69
C LEU A 73 26.75 -9.78 25.65
N HIS A 74 25.72 -9.58 24.80
CA HIS A 74 25.36 -10.50 23.72
C HIS A 74 26.43 -10.54 22.61
N THR A 75 26.79 -9.39 22.05
CA THR A 75 27.78 -9.29 20.95
C THR A 75 29.16 -9.78 21.37
N LYS A 76 29.50 -9.66 22.65
CA LYS A 76 30.76 -10.14 23.23
C LYS A 76 30.71 -11.60 23.69
N GLN A 77 29.62 -12.31 23.40
CA GLN A 77 29.41 -13.72 23.69
C GLN A 77 29.54 -14.06 25.19
N ILE A 78 29.23 -13.11 26.07
CA ILE A 78 29.25 -13.34 27.53
C ILE A 78 27.94 -13.95 28.00
N ILE A 79 26.81 -13.36 27.60
CA ILE A 79 25.45 -13.89 27.84
C ILE A 79 24.64 -13.68 26.55
N ASN A 80 24.08 -14.74 25.98
CA ASN A 80 23.22 -14.61 24.80
C ASN A 80 21.90 -13.91 25.18
N PHE A 81 21.37 -13.03 24.32
CA PHE A 81 20.10 -12.34 24.58
C PHE A 81 18.93 -13.31 24.84
N ALA A 82 18.90 -14.45 24.15
CA ALA A 82 17.92 -15.48 24.41
C ALA A 82 18.09 -16.13 25.80
N GLU A 83 19.32 -16.43 26.21
CA GLU A 83 19.61 -16.91 27.56
C GLU A 83 19.20 -15.86 28.60
N PHE A 84 19.46 -14.58 28.30
CA PHE A 84 19.11 -13.47 29.18
C PHE A 84 17.60 -13.41 29.45
N ILE A 85 16.76 -13.49 28.42
CA ILE A 85 15.31 -13.48 28.59
C ILE A 85 14.84 -14.68 29.45
N LYS A 86 15.41 -15.89 29.24
CA LYS A 86 15.03 -17.09 30.00
C LYS A 86 15.47 -17.04 31.45
N CYS A 87 16.73 -16.68 31.71
CA CYS A 87 17.32 -16.71 33.05
C CYS A 87 16.82 -15.60 33.95
N TYR A 88 16.45 -14.46 33.39
CA TYR A 88 16.07 -13.27 34.15
C TYR A 88 14.57 -12.98 34.12
N GLN A 89 13.73 -13.91 33.64
CA GLN A 89 12.26 -13.86 33.66
C GLN A 89 11.67 -12.48 33.29
N TRP A 90 12.25 -11.85 32.29
CA TRP A 90 11.89 -10.49 31.91
C TRP A 90 10.44 -10.38 31.43
N ASP A 91 9.78 -9.28 31.81
CA ASP A 91 8.42 -9.02 31.35
C ASP A 91 8.40 -8.87 29.81
N LEU A 92 7.50 -9.64 29.20
CA LEU A 92 7.38 -9.72 27.74
C LEU A 92 6.97 -8.36 27.16
N ASP A 93 6.02 -7.70 27.80
CA ASP A 93 5.49 -6.42 27.32
C ASP A 93 6.55 -5.33 27.43
N HIS A 94 7.35 -5.34 28.50
CA HIS A 94 8.49 -4.44 28.65
C HIS A 94 9.55 -4.64 27.55
N ILE A 95 9.95 -5.89 27.25
CA ILE A 95 10.91 -6.18 26.18
C ILE A 95 10.39 -5.67 24.83
N VAL A 96 9.14 -6.03 24.49
CA VAL A 96 8.54 -5.64 23.21
C VAL A 96 8.45 -4.12 23.10
N LYS A 97 8.02 -3.43 24.15
CA LYS A 97 7.95 -1.97 24.18
C LYS A 97 9.32 -1.33 23.95
N THR A 98 10.37 -1.83 24.59
CA THR A 98 11.73 -1.32 24.39
C THR A 98 12.22 -1.54 22.98
N LEU A 99 12.04 -2.74 22.41
CA LEU A 99 12.42 -3.00 21.01
C LEU A 99 11.66 -2.10 20.02
N LEU A 100 10.40 -1.79 20.31
CA LEU A 100 9.60 -0.86 19.50
C LEU A 100 10.12 0.57 19.58
N ILE A 101 10.44 1.08 20.78
CA ILE A 101 11.02 2.42 20.96
C ILE A 101 12.33 2.55 20.16
N ILE A 102 13.21 1.55 20.23
CA ILE A 102 14.47 1.53 19.47
C ILE A 102 14.18 1.52 17.96
N SER A 103 13.16 0.78 17.52
CA SER A 103 12.78 0.71 16.10
C SER A 103 12.24 2.02 15.53
N GLU A 104 11.75 2.93 16.37
CA GLU A 104 11.35 4.28 15.95
C GLU A 104 12.54 5.21 15.72
N SER A 105 13.70 4.90 16.29
CA SER A 105 14.89 5.75 16.18
C SER A 105 15.61 5.54 14.84
N ASN A 106 15.96 6.65 14.17
CA ASN A 106 16.82 6.62 12.99
C ASN A 106 18.33 6.58 13.32
N ASP A 107 18.69 6.65 14.60
CA ASP A 107 20.08 6.55 15.03
C ASP A 107 20.71 5.20 14.65
N LYS A 108 21.95 5.25 14.16
CA LYS A 108 22.67 4.08 13.64
C LYS A 108 22.92 3.05 14.72
N LEU A 109 23.27 3.46 15.94
CA LEU A 109 23.53 2.55 17.04
C LEU A 109 22.25 1.83 17.47
N ASN A 110 21.14 2.56 17.59
CA ASN A 110 19.82 1.98 17.85
C ASN A 110 19.44 0.92 16.80
N GLN A 111 19.63 1.21 15.51
CA GLN A 111 19.34 0.27 14.44
C GLN A 111 20.25 -0.96 14.47
N THR A 112 21.53 -0.81 14.83
CA THR A 112 22.46 -1.93 15.03
C THR A 112 22.04 -2.81 16.20
N ILE A 113 21.78 -2.21 17.37
CA ILE A 113 21.30 -2.91 18.58
C ILE A 113 20.06 -3.73 18.24
N LEU A 114 19.06 -3.11 17.62
CA LEU A 114 17.82 -3.77 17.26
C LEU A 114 18.03 -4.95 16.31
N THR A 115 18.87 -4.77 15.28
CA THR A 115 19.13 -5.80 14.27
C THR A 115 19.80 -7.02 14.88
N ASP A 116 20.81 -6.82 15.73
CA ASP A 116 21.54 -7.91 16.37
C ASP A 116 20.65 -8.70 17.34
N LEU A 117 19.88 -7.99 18.18
CA LEU A 117 18.99 -8.61 19.16
C LEU A 117 17.83 -9.37 18.49
N LEU A 118 17.20 -8.77 17.47
CA LEU A 118 16.16 -9.46 16.69
C LEU A 118 16.73 -10.67 15.95
N THR A 119 17.94 -10.55 15.39
CA THR A 119 18.62 -11.68 14.73
C THR A 119 18.81 -12.83 15.72
N SER A 120 19.29 -12.56 16.94
CA SER A 120 19.45 -13.57 17.99
C SER A 120 18.14 -14.29 18.32
N LEU A 121 17.00 -13.57 18.33
CA LEU A 121 15.69 -14.16 18.58
C LEU A 121 15.18 -14.97 17.37
N LEU A 122 15.35 -14.44 16.16
CA LEU A 122 14.87 -15.05 14.92
C LEU A 122 15.64 -16.32 14.53
N ILE A 123 16.92 -16.44 14.91
CA ILE A 123 17.68 -17.68 14.74
C ILE A 123 16.97 -18.85 15.42
N LEU A 124 16.37 -18.63 16.60
CA LEU A 124 15.63 -19.66 17.32
C LEU A 124 14.38 -20.15 16.56
N LEU A 125 13.79 -19.32 15.69
CA LEU A 125 12.66 -19.73 14.84
C LEU A 125 13.08 -20.63 13.67
N SER A 126 14.38 -20.72 13.40
CA SER A 126 14.92 -21.49 12.26
C SER A 126 15.04 -22.99 12.58
N GLY A 127 14.97 -23.37 13.86
CA GLY A 127 14.86 -24.77 14.31
C GLY A 127 13.46 -25.07 14.86
N GLU A 128 12.67 -25.88 14.16
CA GLU A 128 11.40 -26.41 14.70
C GLU A 128 11.68 -27.50 15.76
N PRO A 129 10.83 -27.70 16.80
CA PRO A 129 9.36 -27.69 16.74
C PRO A 129 8.61 -26.84 17.79
N ASN A 130 7.48 -26.27 17.36
CA ASN A 130 6.17 -26.20 18.02
C ASN A 130 6.06 -26.09 19.56
N HIS A 131 6.91 -25.35 20.25
CA HIS A 131 6.56 -24.89 21.59
C HIS A 131 5.86 -23.53 21.49
N GLN A 132 4.53 -23.58 21.35
CA GLN A 132 3.61 -22.44 21.52
C GLN A 132 3.79 -21.69 22.86
N PHE A 133 4.68 -22.17 23.74
CA PHE A 133 4.97 -21.64 25.06
C PHE A 133 6.38 -21.07 25.24
N ASP A 134 7.22 -20.99 24.19
CA ASP A 134 8.52 -20.31 24.32
C ASP A 134 8.33 -18.78 24.33
N GLN A 135 8.78 -18.14 25.41
CA GLN A 135 8.72 -16.70 25.63
C GLN A 135 9.32 -15.91 24.45
N HIS A 136 10.34 -16.44 23.78
CA HIS A 136 10.94 -15.82 22.59
C HIS A 136 9.97 -15.70 21.43
N ILE A 137 9.20 -16.77 21.16
CA ILE A 137 8.25 -16.78 20.05
C ILE A 137 7.15 -15.74 20.29
N ARG A 138 6.67 -15.64 21.55
CA ARG A 138 5.69 -14.63 21.92
C ARG A 138 6.24 -13.21 21.78
N ILE A 139 7.50 -12.96 22.18
CA ILE A 139 8.17 -11.66 21.97
C ILE A 139 8.20 -11.31 20.48
N ILE A 140 8.66 -12.24 19.63
CA ILE A 140 8.77 -11.99 18.18
C ILE A 140 7.37 -11.75 17.57
N GLN A 141 6.38 -12.58 17.89
CA GLN A 141 5.02 -12.43 17.35
C GLN A 141 4.38 -11.11 17.77
N THR A 142 4.51 -10.73 19.04
CA THR A 142 3.97 -9.47 19.56
C THR A 142 4.71 -8.28 18.96
N PHE A 143 6.05 -8.34 18.88
CA PHE A 143 6.86 -7.31 18.23
C PHE A 143 6.47 -7.14 16.77
N LEU A 144 6.44 -8.20 15.95
CA LEU A 144 6.09 -8.11 14.53
C LEU A 144 4.65 -7.60 14.33
N LYS A 145 3.71 -7.93 15.21
CA LYS A 145 2.35 -7.41 15.16
C LYS A 145 2.31 -5.91 15.44
N GLN A 146 2.93 -5.47 16.53
CA GLN A 146 2.93 -4.06 16.94
C GLN A 146 3.78 -3.19 16.01
N SER A 147 4.92 -3.69 15.53
CA SER A 147 5.77 -2.99 14.56
C SER A 147 5.08 -2.80 13.22
N SER A 148 4.27 -3.77 12.77
CA SER A 148 3.46 -3.61 11.55
C SER A 148 2.46 -2.47 11.66
N LEU A 149 1.82 -2.30 12.83
CA LEU A 149 0.91 -1.17 13.10
C LEU A 149 1.68 0.17 13.17
N MET A 150 2.89 0.14 13.72
CA MET A 150 3.74 1.31 13.80
C MET A 150 4.20 1.78 12.42
N ILE A 151 4.62 0.85 11.56
CA ILE A 151 5.00 1.10 10.16
C ILE A 151 3.85 1.76 9.39
N LEU A 152 2.59 1.34 9.62
CA LEU A 152 1.42 1.96 8.99
C LEU A 152 1.24 3.43 9.38
N ARG A 153 1.62 3.81 10.61
CA ARG A 153 1.54 5.18 11.13
C ARG A 153 2.74 6.02 10.73
N LYS A 154 3.94 5.43 10.78
CA LYS A 154 5.23 6.06 10.44
C LYS A 154 5.97 5.15 9.46
N PRO A 155 5.73 5.28 8.14
CA PRO A 155 6.34 4.42 7.12
C PRO A 155 7.86 4.50 6.99
N GLU A 156 8.57 5.23 7.86
CA GLU A 156 10.05 5.25 7.89
C GLU A 156 10.61 4.21 8.88
N THR A 157 9.80 3.72 9.83
CA THR A 157 10.26 2.80 10.87
C THR A 157 10.51 1.37 10.37
N TRP A 158 10.36 1.08 9.08
CA TRP A 158 10.64 -0.24 8.49
C TRP A 158 12.14 -0.50 8.27
N VAL A 159 13.01 0.48 8.55
CA VAL A 159 14.48 0.38 8.35
C VAL A 159 15.05 -0.90 8.96
N TYR A 160 14.54 -1.35 10.11
CA TYR A 160 14.99 -2.60 10.72
C TYR A 160 14.73 -3.83 9.83
N LEU A 161 13.65 -3.87 9.04
CA LEU A 161 13.38 -4.97 8.11
C LEU A 161 14.42 -5.01 6.99
N LYS A 162 14.84 -3.83 6.51
CA LYS A 162 15.94 -3.72 5.57
C LYS A 162 17.23 -4.26 6.19
N ASN A 163 17.54 -3.91 7.43
CA ASN A 163 18.74 -4.41 8.10
C ASN A 163 18.69 -5.94 8.31
N LEU A 164 17.53 -6.49 8.65
CA LEU A 164 17.33 -7.94 8.78
C LEU A 164 17.50 -8.68 7.44
N GLN A 165 17.07 -8.09 6.32
CA GLN A 165 17.25 -8.65 4.98
C GLN A 165 18.74 -8.88 4.66
N PHE A 166 19.61 -7.98 5.11
CA PHE A 166 21.06 -8.06 4.89
C PHE A 166 21.83 -8.71 6.05
N SER A 167 21.13 -9.27 7.05
CA SER A 167 21.78 -9.93 8.18
C SER A 167 22.47 -11.23 7.74
N PRO A 168 23.79 -11.40 7.96
CA PRO A 168 24.51 -12.59 7.53
C PRO A 168 24.17 -13.84 8.35
N PHE A 169 23.50 -13.67 9.50
CA PHE A 169 23.17 -14.75 10.41
C PHE A 169 21.78 -15.35 10.19
N LEU A 170 20.93 -14.68 9.40
CA LEU A 170 19.58 -15.17 9.11
C LEU A 170 19.54 -15.92 7.78
N ILE A 171 18.96 -17.12 7.81
CA ILE A 171 18.69 -17.87 6.59
C ILE A 171 17.52 -17.24 5.83
N LYS A 172 17.54 -17.36 4.49
CA LYS A 172 16.53 -16.79 3.59
C LYS A 172 15.09 -17.18 3.95
N SER A 173 14.86 -18.42 4.38
CA SER A 173 13.54 -18.90 4.79
C SER A 173 12.99 -18.16 6.02
N THR A 174 13.85 -17.75 6.96
CA THR A 174 13.46 -16.98 8.14
C THR A 174 13.12 -15.54 7.77
N ILE A 175 13.92 -14.93 6.88
CA ILE A 175 13.63 -13.60 6.32
C ILE A 175 12.27 -13.61 5.61
N HIS A 176 12.02 -14.58 4.73
CA HIS A 176 10.73 -14.76 4.04
C HIS A 176 9.56 -14.89 5.05
N LYS A 177 9.73 -15.68 6.13
CA LYS A 177 8.70 -15.83 7.18
C LYS A 177 8.40 -14.48 7.86
N VAL A 178 9.41 -13.70 8.22
CA VAL A 178 9.25 -12.37 8.84
C VAL A 178 8.49 -11.43 7.92
N PHE A 179 8.92 -11.32 6.67
CA PHE A 179 8.30 -10.44 5.68
C PHE A 179 6.85 -10.82 5.39
N LYS A 180 6.57 -12.13 5.28
CA LYS A 180 5.21 -12.66 5.14
C LYS A 180 4.32 -12.28 6.32
N VAL A 181 4.82 -12.40 7.56
CA VAL A 181 4.05 -12.05 8.78
C VAL A 181 3.79 -10.55 8.84
N VAL A 182 4.79 -9.72 8.57
CA VAL A 182 4.66 -8.26 8.56
C VAL A 182 3.64 -7.82 7.50
N LEU A 183 3.75 -8.32 6.27
CA LEU A 183 2.79 -8.01 5.21
C LEU A 183 1.38 -8.46 5.58
N LYS A 184 1.21 -9.69 6.10
CA LYS A 184 -0.09 -10.18 6.57
C LYS A 184 -0.71 -9.25 7.62
N ASN A 185 0.07 -8.84 8.61
CA ASN A 185 -0.41 -7.96 9.67
C ASN A 185 -0.80 -6.58 9.13
N MET A 186 -0.03 -6.02 8.19
CA MET A 186 -0.36 -4.74 7.57
C MET A 186 -1.64 -4.80 6.72
N LEU A 187 -1.87 -5.91 6.01
CA LEU A 187 -3.08 -6.12 5.21
C LEU A 187 -4.34 -6.32 6.06
N MET A 188 -4.20 -6.78 7.31
CA MET A 188 -5.29 -7.05 8.25
C MET A 188 -5.46 -5.98 9.34
N ALA A 189 -4.67 -4.91 9.28
CA ALA A 189 -4.72 -3.85 10.27
C ALA A 189 -6.05 -3.09 10.18
N ASP A 190 -6.69 -2.89 11.32
CA ASP A 190 -7.95 -2.15 11.42
C ASP A 190 -7.70 -0.65 11.20
N ILE A 191 -8.23 -0.12 10.10
CA ILE A 191 -8.06 1.26 9.62
C ILE A 191 -9.37 1.69 8.96
N ASP A 192 -9.75 2.96 9.13
CA ASP A 192 -10.98 3.57 8.59
C ASP A 192 -11.22 3.38 7.08
N PHE A 193 -10.18 3.02 6.32
CA PHE A 193 -10.25 2.78 4.87
C PHE A 193 -10.67 1.33 4.57
N HIS A 194 -11.93 1.02 4.88
CA HIS A 194 -12.58 -0.27 4.63
C HIS A 194 -13.07 -0.42 3.19
N LEU A 195 -13.63 -1.59 2.83
CA LEU A 195 -14.00 -1.96 1.46
C LEU A 195 -14.94 -0.93 0.78
N ASP A 196 -15.93 -0.41 1.50
CA ASP A 196 -16.90 0.52 0.93
C ASP A 196 -16.24 1.86 0.57
N VAL A 197 -15.45 2.41 1.49
CA VAL A 197 -14.65 3.64 1.27
C VAL A 197 -13.66 3.42 0.13
N ALA A 198 -13.00 2.26 0.11
CA ALA A 198 -12.08 1.91 -0.95
C ALA A 198 -12.78 1.85 -2.32
N TYR A 199 -13.98 1.29 -2.38
CA TYR A 199 -14.75 1.21 -3.62
C TYR A 199 -15.11 2.59 -4.19
N GLU A 200 -15.43 3.54 -3.31
CA GLU A 200 -15.74 4.92 -3.71
C GLU A 200 -14.47 5.71 -4.12
N GLN A 201 -13.33 5.41 -3.51
CA GLN A 201 -12.14 6.28 -3.59
C GLN A 201 -10.93 5.67 -4.31
N TYR A 202 -10.97 4.41 -4.75
CA TYR A 202 -9.78 3.71 -5.28
C TYR A 202 -9.09 4.41 -6.44
N ARG A 203 -9.81 5.18 -7.27
CA ARG A 203 -9.22 5.97 -8.37
C ARG A 203 -8.42 7.18 -7.92
N LEU A 204 -8.84 7.79 -6.82
CA LEU A 204 -8.18 8.97 -6.27
C LEU A 204 -7.00 8.57 -5.38
N TYR A 205 -6.95 7.30 -4.98
CA TYR A 205 -5.93 6.78 -4.10
C TYR A 205 -4.55 6.79 -4.79
N LYS A 206 -3.58 7.43 -4.13
CA LYS A 206 -2.18 7.42 -4.54
C LYS A 206 -1.33 6.81 -3.44
N THR A 207 -0.51 5.83 -3.81
CA THR A 207 0.46 5.23 -2.89
C THR A 207 1.54 6.25 -2.51
N PRO A 208 1.71 6.57 -1.22
CA PRO A 208 2.79 7.45 -0.78
C PRO A 208 4.17 6.85 -1.06
N ASP A 209 5.17 7.67 -1.41
CA ASP A 209 6.53 7.21 -1.75
C ASP A 209 7.18 6.34 -0.66
N PRO A 210 7.10 6.66 0.64
CA PRO A 210 7.65 5.80 1.68
C PRO A 210 7.03 4.40 1.71
N VAL A 211 5.70 4.32 1.50
CA VAL A 211 4.96 3.06 1.44
C VAL A 211 5.34 2.28 0.18
N HIS A 212 5.49 2.96 -0.95
CA HIS A 212 5.95 2.33 -2.20
C HIS A 212 7.33 1.69 -2.05
N ASN A 213 8.30 2.41 -1.48
CA ASN A 213 9.67 1.91 -1.30
C ASN A 213 9.74 0.70 -0.35
N MET A 214 9.00 0.75 0.75
CA MET A 214 8.89 -0.38 1.67
C MET A 214 8.25 -1.60 0.99
N LEU A 215 7.14 -1.40 0.28
CA LEU A 215 6.46 -2.48 -0.43
C LEU A 215 7.33 -3.08 -1.55
N LEU A 216 8.14 -2.26 -2.22
CA LEU A 216 9.07 -2.74 -3.25
C LEU A 216 10.07 -3.73 -2.65
N MET A 217 10.68 -3.42 -1.52
CA MET A 217 11.57 -4.36 -0.83
C MET A 217 10.82 -5.65 -0.45
N ILE A 218 9.60 -5.53 0.08
CA ILE A 218 8.81 -6.72 0.45
C ILE A 218 8.51 -7.61 -0.76
N LEU A 219 8.23 -7.01 -1.92
CA LEU A 219 7.96 -7.71 -3.16
C LEU A 219 9.21 -8.34 -3.80
N ASP A 220 10.41 -7.90 -3.44
CA ASP A 220 11.66 -8.53 -3.85
C ASP A 220 11.97 -9.79 -3.02
N GLU A 221 11.48 -9.82 -1.77
CA GLU A 221 11.68 -10.94 -0.85
C GLU A 221 10.57 -12.01 -0.89
N LEU A 222 9.39 -11.70 -1.45
CA LEU A 222 8.26 -12.64 -1.47
C LEU A 222 7.95 -13.12 -2.89
N ASP A 223 7.78 -14.44 -3.02
CA ASP A 223 7.31 -15.05 -4.26
C ASP A 223 5.88 -14.62 -4.60
N VAL A 224 5.57 -14.55 -5.91
CA VAL A 224 4.25 -14.15 -6.42
C VAL A 224 3.12 -15.03 -5.87
N ASP A 225 3.39 -16.33 -5.69
CA ASP A 225 2.42 -17.27 -5.13
C ASP A 225 2.11 -16.98 -3.66
N VAL A 226 3.12 -16.61 -2.87
CA VAL A 226 2.95 -16.22 -1.47
C VAL A 226 2.14 -14.93 -1.39
N LEU A 227 2.47 -13.94 -2.22
CA LEU A 227 1.74 -12.68 -2.31
C LEU A 227 0.26 -12.90 -2.64
N TYR A 228 -0.02 -13.68 -3.68
CA TYR A 228 -1.38 -14.01 -4.08
C TYR A 228 -2.13 -14.74 -2.95
N SER A 229 -1.48 -15.71 -2.29
CA SER A 229 -2.09 -16.42 -1.17
C SER A 229 -2.46 -15.49 -0.02
N LEU A 230 -1.63 -14.48 0.28
CA LEU A 230 -1.92 -13.49 1.31
C LEU A 230 -3.13 -12.64 0.94
N ILE A 231 -3.16 -12.08 -0.27
CA ILE A 231 -4.28 -11.28 -0.76
C ILE A 231 -5.57 -12.11 -0.75
N ASN A 232 -5.53 -13.33 -1.29
CA ASN A 232 -6.68 -14.22 -1.33
C ASN A 232 -7.20 -14.55 0.07
N ASN A 233 -6.31 -14.85 1.02
CA ASN A 233 -6.69 -15.14 2.41
C ASN A 233 -7.37 -13.93 3.07
N VAL A 234 -6.83 -12.73 2.89
CA VAL A 234 -7.38 -11.49 3.44
C VAL A 234 -8.76 -11.21 2.86
N VAL A 235 -8.91 -11.32 1.53
CA VAL A 235 -10.18 -11.11 0.83
C VAL A 235 -11.22 -12.16 1.23
N THR A 236 -10.83 -13.43 1.36
CA THR A 236 -11.77 -14.51 1.64
C THR A 236 -12.26 -14.53 3.09
N LEU A 237 -11.40 -14.19 4.04
CA LEU A 237 -11.72 -14.30 5.47
C LEU A 237 -12.33 -13.01 6.02
N ASP A 238 -11.81 -11.84 5.65
CA ASP A 238 -12.07 -10.58 6.36
C ASP A 238 -12.12 -9.36 5.43
N ALA A 239 -12.65 -9.49 4.21
CA ALA A 239 -12.72 -8.40 3.22
C ALA A 239 -13.22 -7.06 3.78
N GLN A 240 -14.17 -7.05 4.72
CA GLN A 240 -14.71 -5.81 5.29
C GLN A 240 -13.70 -5.10 6.22
N LYS A 241 -12.88 -5.85 6.95
CA LYS A 241 -11.92 -5.33 7.93
C LYS A 241 -10.50 -5.21 7.39
N ALA A 242 -10.28 -5.69 6.18
CA ALA A 242 -9.00 -5.60 5.51
C ALA A 242 -8.57 -4.14 5.31
N ASN A 243 -7.27 -3.89 5.40
CA ASN A 243 -6.65 -2.61 5.11
C ASN A 243 -6.59 -2.41 3.59
N TRP A 244 -7.68 -1.90 3.01
CA TRP A 244 -7.77 -1.71 1.56
C TRP A 244 -6.76 -0.70 1.04
N LYS A 245 -6.36 0.27 1.87
CA LYS A 245 -5.30 1.22 1.53
C LYS A 245 -3.99 0.50 1.24
N MET A 246 -3.62 -0.48 2.07
CA MET A 246 -2.42 -1.30 1.87
C MET A 246 -2.58 -2.31 0.72
N ILE A 247 -3.75 -2.93 0.56
CA ILE A 247 -4.04 -3.83 -0.58
C ILE A 247 -3.86 -3.08 -1.91
N LEU A 248 -4.48 -1.91 -2.07
CA LEU A 248 -4.37 -1.11 -3.28
C LEU A 248 -2.92 -0.64 -3.50
N SER A 249 -2.22 -0.24 -2.44
CA SER A 249 -0.79 0.15 -2.52
C SER A 249 0.11 -0.98 -2.98
N LEU A 250 -0.14 -2.19 -2.48
CA LEU A 250 0.58 -3.41 -2.82
C LEU A 250 0.35 -3.78 -4.29
N ILE A 251 -0.90 -3.72 -4.75
CA ILE A 251 -1.25 -3.93 -6.16
C ILE A 251 -0.53 -2.90 -7.03
N THR A 252 -0.67 -1.60 -6.74
CA THR A 252 -0.01 -0.52 -7.49
C THR A 252 1.50 -0.75 -7.59
N THR A 253 2.14 -1.10 -6.47
CA THR A 253 3.59 -1.33 -6.42
C THR A 253 3.99 -2.57 -7.24
N PHE A 254 3.26 -3.68 -7.08
CA PHE A 254 3.49 -4.92 -7.82
C PHE A 254 3.36 -4.69 -9.32
N VAL A 255 2.26 -4.09 -9.73
CA VAL A 255 1.95 -3.75 -11.11
C VAL A 255 3.08 -2.93 -11.76
N LYS A 256 3.50 -1.85 -11.09
CA LYS A 256 4.50 -0.91 -11.65
C LYS A 256 5.89 -1.52 -11.75
N LYS A 257 6.24 -2.46 -10.87
CA LYS A 257 7.63 -2.94 -10.70
C LYS A 257 7.84 -4.38 -11.18
N LYS A 258 6.80 -5.21 -11.21
CA LYS A 258 6.83 -6.61 -11.66
C LYS A 258 5.96 -6.78 -12.91
N SER A 259 6.13 -5.91 -13.91
CA SER A 259 5.32 -5.91 -15.15
C SER A 259 5.28 -7.27 -15.85
N TYR A 260 6.40 -8.00 -15.88
CA TYR A 260 6.48 -9.37 -16.43
C TYR A 260 5.57 -10.37 -15.72
N HIS A 261 5.39 -10.24 -14.40
CA HIS A 261 4.54 -11.12 -13.59
C HIS A 261 3.08 -10.63 -13.52
N SER A 262 2.78 -9.47 -14.09
CA SER A 262 1.44 -8.90 -14.06
C SER A 262 0.44 -9.75 -14.85
N HIS A 263 0.86 -10.45 -15.91
CA HIS A 263 -0.03 -11.37 -16.61
C HIS A 263 -0.45 -12.56 -15.72
N ILE A 264 0.47 -13.11 -14.92
CA ILE A 264 0.19 -14.20 -13.99
C ILE A 264 -0.79 -13.73 -12.91
N LEU A 265 -0.56 -12.54 -12.34
CA LEU A 265 -1.48 -11.95 -11.36
C LEU A 265 -2.88 -11.77 -11.95
N LYS A 266 -2.99 -11.33 -13.21
CA LYS A 266 -4.28 -11.20 -13.91
C LYS A 266 -5.02 -12.53 -13.94
N LEU A 267 -4.38 -13.58 -14.43
CA LEU A 267 -5.00 -14.90 -14.57
C LEU A 267 -5.49 -15.42 -13.23
N LYS A 268 -4.69 -15.28 -12.16
CA LYS A 268 -5.08 -15.71 -10.82
C LYS A 268 -6.24 -14.91 -10.25
N LEU A 269 -6.28 -13.59 -10.48
CA LEU A 269 -7.40 -12.76 -10.05
C LEU A 269 -8.68 -13.03 -10.83
N GLU A 270 -8.59 -13.32 -12.13
CA GLU A 270 -9.73 -13.75 -12.95
C GLU A 270 -10.26 -15.11 -12.48
N GLU A 271 -9.36 -16.04 -12.15
CA GLU A 271 -9.71 -17.34 -11.56
C GLU A 271 -10.43 -17.14 -10.22
N LEU A 272 -9.88 -16.32 -9.32
CA LEU A 272 -10.51 -15.98 -8.04
C LEU A 272 -11.89 -15.36 -8.25
N PHE A 273 -12.01 -14.41 -9.18
CA PHE A 273 -13.27 -13.73 -9.46
C PHE A 273 -14.33 -14.73 -9.92
N ASN A 274 -13.99 -15.61 -10.87
CA ASN A 274 -14.91 -16.64 -11.34
C ASN A 274 -15.28 -17.64 -10.23
N GLN A 275 -14.31 -18.06 -9.40
CA GLN A 275 -14.57 -18.93 -8.25
C GLN A 275 -15.54 -18.28 -7.24
N THR A 276 -15.35 -16.98 -6.95
CA THR A 276 -16.25 -16.24 -6.05
C THR A 276 -17.67 -16.10 -6.63
N LEU A 277 -17.81 -15.86 -7.93
CA LEU A 277 -19.12 -15.81 -8.59
C LEU A 277 -19.82 -17.18 -8.63
N CYS A 278 -19.08 -18.27 -8.84
CA CYS A 278 -19.66 -19.62 -8.84
C CYS A 278 -20.13 -20.07 -7.45
N SER A 279 -19.47 -19.61 -6.39
CA SER A 279 -19.75 -20.04 -5.00
C SER A 279 -20.70 -19.11 -4.25
N SER A 280 -21.15 -18.01 -4.86
CA SER A 280 -21.93 -17.00 -4.17
C SER A 280 -23.34 -17.49 -3.83
N SER A 281 -23.56 -17.76 -2.55
CA SER A 281 -24.88 -18.11 -2.00
C SER A 281 -25.23 -17.30 -0.76
N THR A 282 -24.25 -16.59 -0.17
CA THR A 282 -24.39 -15.83 1.07
C THR A 282 -23.92 -14.38 0.94
N ASN A 283 -24.30 -13.53 1.89
CA ASN A 283 -23.81 -12.14 1.99
C ASN A 283 -22.27 -12.07 2.09
N LYS A 284 -21.63 -13.02 2.80
CA LYS A 284 -20.16 -13.10 2.86
C LYS A 284 -19.54 -13.31 1.47
N ASP A 285 -20.19 -14.07 0.60
CA ASP A 285 -19.68 -14.31 -0.74
C ASP A 285 -19.86 -13.09 -1.65
N PHE A 286 -20.90 -12.29 -1.39
CA PHE A 286 -21.10 -11.01 -2.05
C PHE A 286 -19.95 -10.03 -1.77
N LEU A 287 -19.54 -9.90 -0.50
CA LEU A 287 -18.39 -9.07 -0.11
C LEU A 287 -17.09 -9.51 -0.79
N LYS A 288 -16.86 -10.83 -0.93
CA LYS A 288 -15.71 -11.36 -1.67
C LYS A 288 -15.77 -11.00 -3.16
N CYS A 289 -16.95 -11.05 -3.78
CA CYS A 289 -17.14 -10.66 -5.17
C CYS A 289 -16.85 -9.16 -5.35
N LYS A 290 -17.37 -8.31 -4.46
CA LYS A 290 -17.12 -6.85 -4.46
C LYS A 290 -15.63 -6.54 -4.31
N ALA A 291 -14.97 -7.17 -3.34
CA ALA A 291 -13.54 -7.06 -3.07
C ALA A 291 -12.69 -7.45 -4.28
N THR A 292 -12.98 -8.62 -4.88
CA THR A 292 -12.22 -9.11 -6.04
C THR A 292 -12.43 -8.23 -7.27
N LEU A 293 -13.67 -7.74 -7.51
CA LEU A 293 -13.95 -6.79 -8.59
C LEU A 293 -13.21 -5.46 -8.39
N LEU A 294 -13.12 -4.97 -7.15
CA LEU A 294 -12.37 -3.75 -6.83
C LEU A 294 -10.88 -3.91 -7.16
N ILE A 295 -10.26 -5.01 -6.72
CA ILE A 295 -8.86 -5.33 -7.05
C ILE A 295 -8.67 -5.36 -8.57
N PHE A 296 -9.58 -6.02 -9.28
CA PHE A 296 -9.52 -6.12 -10.74
C PHE A 296 -9.58 -4.74 -11.41
N ARG A 297 -10.54 -3.91 -11.01
CA ARG A 297 -10.69 -2.52 -11.49
C ARG A 297 -9.45 -1.69 -11.20
N HIS A 298 -8.86 -1.84 -10.01
CA HIS A 298 -7.63 -1.14 -9.63
C HIS A 298 -6.44 -1.53 -10.51
N CYS A 299 -6.26 -2.82 -10.79
CA CYS A 299 -5.22 -3.29 -11.70
C CYS A 299 -5.38 -2.71 -13.12
N CYS A 300 -6.62 -2.61 -13.64
CA CYS A 300 -6.89 -1.99 -14.94
C CYS A 300 -6.52 -0.50 -15.00
N LEU A 301 -6.56 0.22 -13.87
CA LEU A 301 -6.14 1.62 -13.80
C LEU A 301 -4.63 1.76 -13.84
N GLU A 302 -3.92 0.91 -13.08
CA GLU A 302 -2.47 1.00 -12.95
C GLU A 302 -1.73 0.40 -14.16
N ILE A 303 -2.35 -0.57 -14.87
CA ILE A 303 -1.79 -1.25 -16.04
C ILE A 303 -2.55 -0.90 -17.32
N GLY A 304 -2.02 0.00 -18.13
CA GLY A 304 -2.48 0.19 -19.52
C GLY A 304 -2.38 -1.09 -20.39
N LEU A 305 -1.49 -2.03 -20.04
CA LEU A 305 -1.34 -3.37 -20.64
C LEU A 305 -2.48 -4.37 -20.32
N TRP A 306 -3.27 -4.21 -19.25
CA TRP A 306 -4.38 -5.12 -18.94
C TRP A 306 -5.62 -4.85 -19.78
N SER A 307 -5.48 -3.91 -20.72
CA SER A 307 -6.52 -3.20 -21.40
C SER A 307 -7.43 -2.44 -20.43
N GLU A 308 -7.89 -1.26 -20.85
CA GLU A 308 -8.90 -0.49 -20.11
C GLU A 308 -10.00 -1.42 -19.58
N TYR A 309 -10.56 -1.10 -18.41
CA TYR A 309 -11.65 -1.87 -17.81
C TYR A 309 -12.78 -2.22 -18.80
N SER A 310 -13.07 -1.31 -19.73
CA SER A 310 -14.02 -1.48 -20.85
C SER A 310 -13.70 -2.68 -21.75
N ARG A 311 -12.42 -2.90 -22.06
CA ARG A 311 -11.96 -3.98 -22.92
C ARG A 311 -11.96 -5.32 -22.17
N TRP A 312 -11.59 -5.35 -20.89
CA TRP A 312 -11.81 -6.55 -20.09
C TRP A 312 -13.29 -6.90 -20.00
N TYR A 313 -14.14 -5.94 -19.61
CA TYR A 313 -15.58 -6.13 -19.41
C TYR A 313 -16.25 -6.69 -20.67
N SER A 314 -15.93 -6.15 -21.84
CA SER A 314 -16.47 -6.64 -23.12
C SER A 314 -15.95 -8.00 -23.54
N SER A 315 -14.75 -8.39 -23.10
CA SER A 315 -14.17 -9.71 -23.35
C SER A 315 -14.61 -10.78 -22.35
N TYR A 316 -15.22 -10.38 -21.23
CA TYR A 316 -15.63 -11.28 -20.16
C TYR A 316 -16.77 -12.20 -20.64
N LYS A 317 -16.67 -13.51 -20.35
CA LYS A 317 -17.63 -14.52 -20.81
C LYS A 317 -18.16 -15.33 -19.63
N PRO A 318 -19.07 -14.77 -18.81
CA PRO A 318 -19.70 -15.52 -17.74
C PRO A 318 -20.64 -16.58 -18.32
N ASN A 319 -20.79 -17.70 -17.61
CA ASN A 319 -21.84 -18.67 -17.89
C ASN A 319 -23.18 -18.17 -17.34
N VAL A 320 -24.27 -18.92 -17.53
CA VAL A 320 -25.62 -18.48 -17.15
C VAL A 320 -25.74 -18.15 -15.66
N ASP A 321 -25.16 -18.97 -14.79
CA ASP A 321 -25.28 -18.80 -13.35
C ASP A 321 -24.36 -17.68 -12.84
N THR A 322 -23.13 -17.62 -13.33
CA THR A 322 -22.21 -16.53 -12.96
C THR A 322 -22.66 -15.19 -13.53
N ALA A 323 -23.34 -15.15 -14.67
CA ALA A 323 -23.91 -13.92 -15.24
C ALA A 323 -24.98 -13.33 -14.32
N LYS A 324 -25.89 -14.15 -13.76
CA LYS A 324 -26.92 -13.68 -12.81
C LYS A 324 -26.31 -13.01 -11.60
N VAL A 325 -25.34 -13.68 -10.97
CA VAL A 325 -24.62 -13.15 -9.80
C VAL A 325 -23.87 -11.87 -10.17
N PHE A 326 -23.16 -11.89 -11.29
CA PHE A 326 -22.36 -10.75 -11.74
C PHE A 326 -23.21 -9.50 -11.99
N TYR A 327 -24.34 -9.61 -12.69
CA TYR A 327 -25.23 -8.46 -12.91
C TYR A 327 -25.97 -8.04 -11.64
N SER A 328 -26.27 -8.97 -10.72
CA SER A 328 -26.78 -8.60 -9.39
C SER A 328 -25.76 -7.78 -8.60
N LEU A 329 -24.49 -8.21 -8.60
CA LEU A 329 -23.37 -7.48 -8.00
C LEU A 329 -23.24 -6.08 -8.59
N LEU A 330 -23.20 -5.96 -9.92
CA LEU A 330 -23.11 -4.65 -10.56
C LEU A 330 -24.33 -3.76 -10.25
N THR A 331 -25.53 -4.34 -10.19
CA THR A 331 -26.76 -3.61 -9.85
C THR A 331 -26.69 -3.01 -8.44
N GLU A 332 -26.17 -3.76 -7.47
CA GLU A 332 -26.01 -3.27 -6.09
C GLU A 332 -24.94 -2.17 -6.00
N LEU A 333 -23.92 -2.22 -6.85
CA LEU A 333 -22.84 -1.24 -6.88
C LEU A 333 -23.21 0.06 -7.61
N LEU A 334 -24.31 0.07 -8.39
CA LEU A 334 -24.78 1.24 -9.15
C LEU A 334 -24.79 2.58 -8.39
N PRO A 335 -25.24 2.66 -7.11
CA PRO A 335 -25.28 3.93 -6.38
C PRO A 335 -23.89 4.55 -6.19
N ASN A 336 -22.88 3.70 -6.03
CA ASN A 336 -21.50 4.09 -5.69
C ASN A 336 -20.54 3.91 -6.89
N ASP A 337 -21.05 3.45 -8.04
CA ASP A 337 -20.25 3.16 -9.21
C ASP A 337 -19.79 4.44 -9.90
N LEU A 338 -18.53 4.45 -10.30
CA LEU A 338 -17.91 5.59 -10.96
C LEU A 338 -18.46 5.76 -12.38
N PRO A 339 -18.71 6.99 -12.84
CA PRO A 339 -19.34 7.18 -14.14
C PRO A 339 -18.52 6.65 -15.33
N ALA A 340 -17.19 6.51 -15.27
CA ALA A 340 -16.47 5.78 -16.34
C ALA A 340 -16.69 4.26 -16.31
N ALA A 341 -16.94 3.66 -15.14
CA ALA A 341 -17.30 2.25 -15.05
C ALA A 341 -18.69 2.03 -15.65
N LEU A 342 -19.67 2.88 -15.31
CA LEU A 342 -21.01 2.85 -15.90
C LEU A 342 -20.96 3.04 -17.43
N ALA A 343 -20.16 3.99 -17.92
CA ALA A 343 -19.97 4.19 -19.35
C ALA A 343 -19.34 2.96 -20.04
N ALA A 344 -18.42 2.26 -19.38
CA ALA A 344 -17.88 1.01 -19.93
C ALA A 344 -18.97 -0.05 -20.07
N HIS A 345 -19.86 -0.16 -19.08
CA HIS A 345 -20.96 -1.13 -19.08
C HIS A 345 -22.01 -0.86 -20.14
N THR A 346 -22.33 0.40 -20.42
CA THR A 346 -23.34 0.77 -21.41
C THR A 346 -22.83 0.66 -22.84
N ASN A 347 -21.56 1.01 -23.08
CA ASN A 347 -21.02 1.15 -24.44
C ASN A 347 -20.55 -0.17 -25.06
N VAL A 348 -20.00 -1.09 -24.26
CA VAL A 348 -19.45 -2.34 -24.79
C VAL A 348 -19.83 -3.50 -23.89
N GLN A 349 -20.84 -4.26 -24.32
CA GLN A 349 -21.41 -5.36 -23.53
C GLN A 349 -20.74 -6.70 -23.86
N PRO A 350 -20.46 -7.55 -22.87
CA PRO A 350 -20.01 -8.91 -23.11
C PRO A 350 -21.06 -9.74 -23.86
N LYS A 351 -20.60 -10.60 -24.77
CA LYS A 351 -21.47 -11.50 -25.54
C LYS A 351 -21.96 -12.65 -24.64
N LEU A 352 -23.26 -12.71 -24.38
CA LEU A 352 -23.90 -13.73 -23.58
C LEU A 352 -24.74 -14.70 -24.43
N THR A 353 -25.09 -15.85 -23.84
CA THR A 353 -26.12 -16.74 -24.38
C THR A 353 -27.50 -16.11 -24.27
N GLU A 354 -28.42 -16.45 -25.17
CA GLU A 354 -29.77 -15.85 -25.27
C GLU A 354 -30.54 -15.82 -23.94
N SER A 355 -30.35 -16.84 -23.10
CA SER A 355 -30.98 -16.97 -21.78
C SER A 355 -30.64 -15.85 -20.78
N CYS A 356 -29.55 -15.11 -20.99
CA CYS A 356 -29.08 -14.05 -20.07
C CYS A 356 -29.27 -12.63 -20.63
N CYS A 357 -29.70 -12.49 -21.88
CA CYS A 357 -29.85 -11.19 -22.53
C CYS A 357 -30.82 -10.26 -21.78
N ASN A 358 -31.89 -10.82 -21.19
CA ASN A 358 -32.87 -10.04 -20.43
C ASN A 358 -32.24 -9.39 -19.17
N ILE A 359 -31.41 -10.14 -18.43
CA ILE A 359 -30.76 -9.66 -17.19
C ILE A 359 -29.72 -8.59 -17.52
N GLN A 360 -28.91 -8.82 -18.56
CA GLN A 360 -27.95 -7.83 -19.04
C GLN A 360 -28.66 -6.55 -19.50
N THR A 361 -29.74 -6.67 -20.26
CA THR A 361 -30.53 -5.53 -20.74
C THR A 361 -31.13 -4.74 -19.58
N GLU A 362 -31.70 -5.43 -18.59
CA GLU A 362 -32.25 -4.78 -17.39
C GLU A 362 -31.17 -4.01 -16.63
N TYR A 363 -30.00 -4.62 -16.40
CA TYR A 363 -28.87 -3.96 -15.77
C TYR A 363 -28.41 -2.74 -16.56
N VAL A 364 -28.21 -2.88 -17.88
CA VAL A 364 -27.73 -1.79 -18.75
C VAL A 364 -28.70 -0.60 -18.72
N ASN A 365 -30.01 -0.85 -18.72
CA ASN A 365 -31.01 0.22 -18.61
C ASN A 365 -30.87 0.96 -17.26
N LYS A 366 -30.66 0.24 -16.15
CA LYS A 366 -30.43 0.85 -14.83
C LYS A 366 -29.11 1.64 -14.81
N ALA A 367 -28.04 1.10 -15.36
CA ALA A 367 -26.75 1.77 -15.47
C ALA A 367 -26.85 3.06 -16.31
N GLN A 368 -27.58 3.03 -17.42
CA GLN A 368 -27.81 4.19 -18.27
C GLN A 368 -28.66 5.26 -17.58
N ALA A 369 -29.70 4.86 -16.84
CA ALA A 369 -30.50 5.79 -16.03
C ALA A 369 -29.68 6.44 -14.92
N GLN A 370 -28.86 5.66 -14.21
CA GLN A 370 -27.97 6.15 -13.16
C GLN A 370 -26.90 7.09 -13.74
N LEU A 371 -26.29 6.74 -14.87
CA LEU A 371 -25.33 7.61 -15.56
C LEU A 371 -26.00 8.93 -15.98
N THR A 372 -27.22 8.88 -16.50
CA THR A 372 -28.00 10.08 -16.85
C THR A 372 -28.28 10.97 -15.63
N LYS A 373 -28.63 10.34 -14.49
CA LYS A 373 -28.86 11.02 -13.20
C LYS A 373 -27.59 11.70 -12.67
N ILE A 374 -26.45 11.02 -12.71
CA ILE A 374 -25.15 11.59 -12.31
C ILE A 374 -24.77 12.75 -13.23
N ASN A 375 -25.08 12.64 -14.52
CA ASN A 375 -24.64 13.60 -15.53
C ASN A 375 -25.52 14.85 -15.68
N ASN A 376 -26.67 14.95 -15.00
CA ASN A 376 -27.66 16.03 -15.22
C ASN A 376 -27.98 16.29 -16.71
N GLY A 377 -27.83 15.28 -17.58
CA GLY A 377 -27.98 15.42 -19.04
C GLY A 377 -26.75 15.90 -19.84
N GLN A 378 -25.53 15.90 -19.29
CA GLN A 378 -24.29 16.22 -20.01
C GLN A 378 -23.55 14.98 -20.53
N ASP A 379 -22.90 15.09 -21.69
CA ASP A 379 -22.12 14.01 -22.31
C ASP A 379 -20.81 13.75 -21.53
N PHE A 380 -20.73 12.63 -20.81
CA PHE A 380 -19.64 12.27 -19.89
C PHE A 380 -18.29 11.92 -20.56
N MET A 381 -18.33 11.49 -21.82
CA MET A 381 -17.10 11.15 -22.53
C MET A 381 -16.34 12.42 -22.91
N GLY A 382 -15.09 12.52 -22.47
CA GLY A 382 -14.16 13.52 -22.98
C GLY A 382 -13.84 13.31 -24.46
N LEU A 383 -12.91 14.10 -25.00
CA LEU A 383 -12.32 13.87 -26.32
C LEU A 383 -11.39 12.66 -26.34
N PHE A 384 -10.74 12.37 -25.21
CA PHE A 384 -9.82 11.26 -25.08
C PHE A 384 -10.41 10.14 -24.22
N LYS A 385 -10.03 8.91 -24.53
CA LYS A 385 -10.42 7.70 -23.79
C LYS A 385 -9.64 7.54 -22.48
N ASP A 386 -8.50 8.21 -22.37
CA ASP A 386 -7.50 8.01 -21.31
C ASP A 386 -7.59 9.03 -20.15
N TYR A 387 -8.77 9.33 -19.63
CA TYR A 387 -8.87 10.18 -18.44
C TYR A 387 -9.83 9.64 -17.39
N ASP A 388 -9.30 9.54 -16.17
CA ASP A 388 -10.04 9.37 -14.92
C ASP A 388 -11.12 10.45 -14.73
N ASP A 389 -12.07 10.14 -13.86
CA ASP A 389 -13.22 10.99 -13.51
C ASP A 389 -12.77 12.21 -12.68
N CYS A 390 -11.95 13.08 -13.26
CA CYS A 390 -11.68 14.39 -12.69
C CYS A 390 -12.97 15.22 -12.74
N GLN A 391 -13.29 15.94 -11.66
CA GLN A 391 -14.36 16.95 -11.64
C GLN A 391 -14.22 17.96 -12.81
N ASN A 392 -13.03 18.07 -13.40
CA ASN A 392 -12.68 18.96 -14.50
C ASN A 392 -12.19 18.24 -15.78
N ARG A 393 -12.71 17.04 -16.11
CA ARG A 393 -12.29 16.27 -17.31
C ARG A 393 -12.29 17.11 -18.60
N HIS A 394 -13.36 17.85 -18.83
CA HIS A 394 -13.47 18.66 -20.04
C HIS A 394 -12.41 19.76 -20.09
N GLU A 395 -11.98 20.30 -18.95
CA GLU A 395 -10.87 21.27 -18.89
C GLU A 395 -9.53 20.61 -19.17
N ALA A 396 -9.30 19.38 -18.69
CA ALA A 396 -8.11 18.60 -19.01
C ALA A 396 -8.02 18.28 -20.52
N ASP A 397 -9.16 17.96 -21.16
CA ASP A 397 -9.23 17.83 -22.62
C ASP A 397 -8.82 19.14 -23.33
N ILE A 398 -9.27 20.29 -22.81
CA ILE A 398 -8.87 21.60 -23.35
C ILE A 398 -7.36 21.79 -23.25
N VAL A 399 -6.76 21.53 -22.09
CA VAL A 399 -5.31 21.64 -21.89
C VAL A 399 -4.56 20.76 -22.88
N LYS A 400 -4.90 19.47 -22.99
CA LYS A 400 -4.21 18.53 -23.87
C LYS A 400 -4.32 18.94 -25.35
N VAL A 401 -5.51 19.38 -25.77
CA VAL A 401 -5.75 19.84 -27.14
C VAL A 401 -4.96 21.11 -27.43
N LEU A 402 -4.92 22.07 -26.49
CA LEU A 402 -4.19 23.32 -26.66
C LEU A 402 -2.68 23.12 -26.63
N ASP A 403 -2.15 22.22 -25.80
CA ASP A 403 -0.71 21.87 -25.79
C ASP A 403 -0.27 21.24 -27.11
N SER A 404 -1.09 20.35 -27.67
CA SER A 404 -0.86 19.77 -28.99
C SER A 404 -0.93 20.84 -30.08
N PHE A 405 -1.91 21.76 -30.00
CA PHE A 405 -2.04 22.86 -30.95
C PHE A 405 -0.86 23.84 -30.87
N LYS A 406 -0.38 24.15 -29.66
CA LYS A 406 0.82 24.98 -29.46
C LYS A 406 2.04 24.40 -30.16
N SER A 407 2.16 23.07 -30.15
CA SER A 407 3.30 22.35 -30.73
C SER A 407 3.16 22.15 -32.24
N THR A 408 1.94 22.04 -32.78
CA THR A 408 1.70 21.61 -34.17
C THR A 408 1.01 22.63 -35.06
N GLY A 409 0.34 23.64 -34.49
CA GLY A 409 -0.51 24.59 -35.20
C GLY A 409 -1.77 23.97 -35.83
N GLN A 410 -2.07 22.69 -35.56
CA GLN A 410 -3.17 21.95 -36.17
C GLN A 410 -4.22 21.50 -35.15
N ILE A 411 -5.49 21.48 -35.58
CA ILE A 411 -6.58 20.96 -34.75
C ILE A 411 -6.49 19.44 -34.71
N MET A 412 -6.41 18.88 -33.49
CA MET A 412 -6.35 17.44 -33.31
C MET A 412 -7.57 16.74 -33.94
N ARG A 413 -7.32 15.59 -34.58
CA ARG A 413 -8.34 14.80 -35.26
C ARG A 413 -9.53 14.45 -34.36
N VAL A 414 -9.30 14.12 -33.08
CA VAL A 414 -10.36 13.81 -32.11
C VAL A 414 -11.36 14.95 -31.91
N VAL A 415 -10.92 16.21 -32.02
CA VAL A 415 -11.80 17.39 -31.93
C VAL A 415 -12.70 17.47 -33.17
N LEU A 416 -12.14 17.20 -34.34
CA LEU A 416 -12.89 17.17 -35.60
C LEU A 416 -13.89 16.01 -35.65
N GLU A 417 -13.50 14.84 -35.14
CA GLU A 417 -14.38 13.68 -34.99
C GLU A 417 -15.52 13.98 -34.01
N ALA A 418 -15.25 14.66 -32.90
CA ALA A 418 -16.29 15.08 -31.98
C ALA A 418 -17.27 16.08 -32.62
N PHE A 419 -16.80 17.02 -33.43
CA PHE A 419 -17.68 17.92 -34.19
C PHE A 419 -18.61 17.15 -35.15
N VAL A 420 -18.09 16.16 -35.88
CA VAL A 420 -18.86 15.41 -36.88
C VAL A 420 -19.80 14.39 -36.24
N PHE A 421 -19.28 13.59 -35.31
CA PHE A 421 -19.98 12.41 -34.78
C PHE A 421 -20.67 12.66 -33.43
N ARG A 422 -20.25 13.71 -32.70
CA ARG A 422 -20.73 14.03 -31.34
C ARG A 422 -21.09 15.52 -31.22
N ASN A 423 -21.81 16.06 -32.22
CA ASN A 423 -22.05 17.50 -32.32
C ASN A 423 -22.72 18.11 -31.07
N LYS A 424 -23.62 17.36 -30.39
CA LYS A 424 -24.25 17.79 -29.12
C LYS A 424 -23.20 18.02 -28.03
N TYR A 425 -22.29 17.05 -27.81
CA TYR A 425 -21.14 17.19 -26.92
C TYR A 425 -20.22 18.35 -27.34
N PHE A 426 -19.89 18.43 -28.64
CA PHE A 426 -18.95 19.42 -29.15
C PHE A 426 -19.43 20.84 -28.88
N VAL A 427 -20.69 21.14 -29.19
CA VAL A 427 -21.26 22.48 -28.99
C VAL A 427 -21.66 22.73 -27.53
N GLY A 428 -22.30 21.76 -26.89
CA GLY A 428 -22.87 21.91 -25.55
C GLY A 428 -21.86 21.86 -24.41
N THR A 429 -20.76 21.12 -24.60
CA THR A 429 -19.77 20.87 -23.55
C THR A 429 -18.39 21.38 -23.97
N PHE A 430 -17.80 20.84 -25.04
CA PHE A 430 -16.42 21.17 -25.41
C PHE A 430 -16.21 22.66 -25.74
N LEU A 431 -17.04 23.25 -26.62
CA LEU A 431 -16.92 24.66 -26.97
C LEU A 431 -17.19 25.58 -25.78
N LYS A 432 -18.17 25.24 -24.95
CA LYS A 432 -18.51 26.03 -23.75
C LYS A 432 -17.32 26.03 -22.77
N THR A 433 -16.80 24.85 -22.44
CA THR A 433 -15.63 24.71 -21.57
C THR A 433 -14.40 25.38 -22.16
N LEU A 434 -14.15 25.27 -23.46
CA LEU A 434 -13.07 25.97 -24.15
C LEU A 434 -13.19 27.48 -24.05
N MET A 435 -14.39 28.03 -24.16
CA MET A 435 -14.61 29.48 -24.11
C MET A 435 -14.55 30.05 -22.69
N ASP A 436 -14.93 29.26 -21.68
CA ASP A 436 -14.99 29.66 -20.27
C ASP A 436 -13.71 29.30 -19.47
N SER A 437 -12.84 28.44 -20.00
CA SER A 437 -11.64 27.94 -19.28
C SER A 437 -10.61 29.03 -19.00
N LYS A 438 -10.30 29.26 -17.72
CA LYS A 438 -9.24 30.18 -17.26
C LYS A 438 -7.88 29.52 -17.02
N LEU A 439 -7.78 28.22 -17.28
CA LEU A 439 -6.60 27.41 -16.94
C LEU A 439 -5.50 27.44 -18.00
N VAL A 440 -5.74 28.09 -19.14
CA VAL A 440 -4.82 28.13 -20.29
C VAL A 440 -4.65 29.55 -20.77
N ASP A 441 -3.48 29.84 -21.35
CA ASP A 441 -3.13 31.13 -21.92
C ASP A 441 -4.20 31.65 -22.89
N ASP A 442 -4.63 32.90 -22.68
CA ASP A 442 -5.71 33.54 -23.42
C ASP A 442 -5.37 33.68 -24.91
N GLN A 443 -4.11 33.97 -25.26
CA GLN A 443 -3.70 34.13 -26.66
C GLN A 443 -3.74 32.79 -27.41
N LEU A 444 -3.27 31.71 -26.79
CA LEU A 444 -3.34 30.36 -27.34
C LEU A 444 -4.79 29.89 -27.52
N ARG A 445 -5.63 30.11 -26.50
CA ARG A 445 -7.06 29.78 -26.53
C ARG A 445 -7.80 30.54 -27.63
N ASN A 446 -7.56 31.84 -27.74
CA ASN A 446 -8.16 32.69 -28.76
C ASN A 446 -7.75 32.27 -30.18
N SER A 447 -6.46 31.98 -30.38
CA SER A 447 -5.94 31.50 -31.67
C SER A 447 -6.56 30.17 -32.09
N PHE A 448 -6.78 29.27 -31.14
CA PHE A 448 -7.46 27.99 -31.38
C PHE A 448 -8.93 28.18 -31.77
N ILE A 449 -9.66 29.08 -31.09
CA ILE A 449 -11.06 29.42 -31.40
C ILE A 449 -11.18 30.06 -32.79
N GLU A 450 -10.31 31.00 -33.13
CA GLU A 450 -10.26 31.63 -34.45
C GLU A 450 -9.98 30.59 -35.55
N LYS A 451 -9.06 29.64 -35.29
CA LYS A 451 -8.79 28.54 -36.22
C LYS A 451 -10.03 27.65 -36.44
N LEU A 452 -10.72 27.25 -35.37
CA LEU A 452 -11.96 26.48 -35.46
C LEU A 452 -13.06 27.23 -36.23
N TYR A 453 -13.18 28.54 -36.02
CA TYR A 453 -14.13 29.38 -36.75
C TYR A 453 -13.79 29.49 -38.23
N SER A 454 -12.51 29.67 -38.58
CA SER A 454 -12.04 29.69 -39.99
C SER A 454 -12.34 28.38 -40.74
N MET A 455 -12.45 27.27 -39.99
CA MET A 455 -12.80 25.95 -40.52
C MET A 455 -14.33 25.69 -40.53
N ASN A 456 -15.16 26.71 -40.27
CA ASN A 456 -16.62 26.61 -40.15
C ASN A 456 -17.07 25.59 -39.09
N LYS A 457 -16.31 25.41 -38.00
CA LYS A 457 -16.62 24.45 -36.92
C LYS A 457 -17.36 25.08 -35.75
N ILE A 458 -17.43 26.41 -35.69
CA ILE A 458 -18.15 27.15 -34.64
C ILE A 458 -19.35 27.87 -35.27
N PRO A 459 -20.58 27.70 -34.74
CA PRO A 459 -21.73 28.48 -35.20
C PRO A 459 -21.50 29.99 -35.04
N LYS A 460 -21.83 30.77 -36.07
CA LYS A 460 -21.62 32.23 -36.11
C LYS A 460 -22.15 32.95 -34.86
N ASN A 461 -23.32 32.54 -34.37
CA ASN A 461 -23.96 33.16 -33.20
C ASN A 461 -23.14 32.95 -31.91
N VAL A 462 -22.52 31.77 -31.76
CA VAL A 462 -21.70 31.43 -30.59
C VAL A 462 -20.37 32.20 -30.64
N TYR A 463 -19.73 32.25 -31.80
CA TYR A 463 -18.48 32.98 -32.01
C TYR A 463 -18.65 34.50 -31.78
N ASN A 464 -19.72 35.09 -32.33
CA ASN A 464 -19.98 36.53 -32.16
C ASN A 464 -20.22 36.91 -30.70
N LYS A 465 -20.95 36.06 -29.95
CA LYS A 465 -21.19 36.26 -28.52
C LYS A 465 -19.88 36.24 -27.72
N TRP A 466 -19.04 35.24 -27.96
CA TRP A 466 -17.72 35.13 -27.33
C TRP A 466 -16.82 36.35 -27.66
N LYS A 467 -16.80 36.80 -28.92
CA LYS A 467 -16.01 37.95 -29.36
C LYS A 467 -16.47 39.28 -28.74
N GLN A 468 -17.77 39.42 -28.49
CA GLN A 468 -18.33 40.59 -27.78
C GLN A 468 -17.94 40.58 -26.29
N GLN A 469 -17.99 39.41 -25.64
CA GLN A 469 -17.60 39.27 -24.23
C GLN A 469 -16.11 39.54 -23.99
N GLN A 470 -15.23 39.22 -24.95
CA GLN A 470 -13.82 39.59 -24.82
C GLN A 470 -13.58 41.09 -24.94
N LYS A 471 -14.37 41.82 -25.73
CA LYS A 471 -14.25 43.28 -25.87
C LYS A 471 -14.72 44.04 -24.63
N SER A 472 -15.63 43.49 -23.82
CA SER A 472 -16.12 44.13 -22.59
C SER A 472 -15.22 43.94 -21.37
N ILE A 473 -14.15 43.12 -21.48
CA ILE A 473 -13.19 42.87 -20.39
C ILE A 473 -11.98 43.83 -20.47
N TYR A 474 -11.79 44.48 -21.63
CA TYR A 474 -10.71 45.43 -21.90
C TYR A 474 -11.18 46.89 -22.00
N PHE A 475 -12.39 47.19 -21.53
CA PHE A 475 -12.93 48.56 -21.38
C PHE A 475 -13.41 48.81 -19.95
#